data_AF-A0A378BJY9-F1
#
_entry.id   AF-A0A378BJY9-F1
#
_cell.length_a   1.000
_cell.length_b   1.000
_cell.length_c   1.000
_cell.angle_alpha   90.00
_cell.angle_beta   90.00
_cell.angle_gamma   90.00
#
_symmetry.space_group_name_H-M   'P 1'
#
loop_
_entity.id
_entity.type
_entity.pdbx_description
1 polymer ?
#
loop_
_entity_poly.entity_id
_entity_poly.type
_entity_poly.pdbx_seq_one_letter_code
_entity_poly.pdbx_strand_id
1 'polypeptide(L)' 'MRNAQYRLSRIVDPLGTTLAGAGSEPQLIFADLLADDLARVRERLPVLRNRRFAPPQLL' A
#
# COMPACT_ATOMS: atom_id res chain seq x y z
N MET A 1 -10.60 19.87 25.94
CA MET A 1 -10.67 18.89 24.82
C MET A 1 -9.31 18.91 24.13
N ARG A 2 -8.56 17.80 24.12
CA ARG A 2 -7.25 17.74 23.44
C ARG A 2 -7.51 17.40 21.97
N ASN A 3 -6.96 18.20 21.07
CA ASN A 3 -7.01 17.96 19.63
C ASN A 3 -6.39 16.59 19.34
N ALA A 4 -7.18 15.62 18.89
CA ALA A 4 -6.68 14.33 18.45
C ALA A 4 -5.82 14.56 17.20
N GLN A 5 -4.50 14.55 17.37
CA GLN A 5 -3.57 14.66 16.26
C GLN A 5 -3.45 13.28 15.60
N TYR A 6 -4.19 13.07 14.52
CA TYR A 6 -4.12 11.84 13.74
C TYR A 6 -2.77 11.77 13.01
N ARG A 7 -1.83 10.99 13.54
CA ARG A 7 -0.64 10.57 12.79
C ARG A 7 -1.01 9.31 12.02
N LEU A 8 -0.90 9.36 10.69
CA LEU A 8 -1.31 8.28 9.78
C LEU A 8 -0.14 7.64 9.03
N SER A 9 1.10 7.84 9.51
CA SER A 9 2.27 7.16 8.97
C SER A 9 2.10 5.65 9.05
N ARG A 10 2.25 4.95 7.92
CA ARG A 10 1.94 3.53 7.79
C ARG A 10 2.78 2.88 6.70
N ILE A 11 3.11 1.62 6.89
CA ILE A 11 3.67 0.72 5.88
C ILE A 11 2.57 -0.27 5.51
N VAL A 12 2.25 -0.36 4.22
CA VAL A 12 1.15 -1.19 3.70
C VAL A 12 1.69 -2.08 2.58
N ASP A 13 1.30 -3.36 2.59
CA ASP A 13 1.68 -4.32 1.55
C ASP A 13 0.89 -4.08 0.24
N PRO A 14 1.26 -4.74 -0.87
CA PRO A 14 0.59 -4.58 -2.16
C PRO A 14 -0.87 -5.05 -2.20
N LEU A 15 -1.34 -5.82 -1.21
CA LEU A 15 -2.72 -6.30 -1.08
C LEU A 15 -3.56 -5.40 -0.14
N GLY A 16 -2.96 -4.35 0.44
CA GLY A 16 -3.62 -3.42 1.34
C GLY A 16 -3.49 -3.77 2.83
N THR A 17 -2.72 -4.81 3.18
CA THR A 17 -2.47 -5.19 4.58
C THR A 17 -1.57 -4.17 5.24
N THR A 18 -1.93 -3.71 6.44
CA THR A 18 -1.07 -2.82 7.23
C THR A 18 0.00 -3.63 7.96
N LEU A 19 1.28 -3.41 7.60
CA LEU A 19 2.42 -4.09 8.21
C LEU A 19 2.92 -3.36 9.47
N ALA A 20 2.88 -2.02 9.45
CA ALA A 20 3.18 -1.19 10.61
C ALA A 20 2.45 0.15 10.53
N GLY A 21 2.05 0.71 11.67
CA GLY A 21 1.37 2.01 11.75
C GLY A 21 1.77 2.76 13.01
N ALA A 22 2.02 4.05 12.87
CA ALA A 22 2.32 4.90 14.02
C ALA A 22 1.03 5.20 14.81
N GLY A 23 1.14 5.18 16.14
CA GLY A 23 0.07 5.63 17.03
C GLY A 23 0.00 7.16 17.12
N SER A 24 -0.73 7.65 18.12
CA SER A 24 -0.86 9.09 18.39
C SER A 24 0.42 9.74 18.91
N GLU A 25 1.28 8.96 19.57
CA GLU A 25 2.53 9.44 20.15
C GLU A 25 3.69 9.41 19.12
N PRO A 26 4.73 10.25 19.30
CA PRO A 26 5.95 10.16 18.51
C PRO A 26 6.57 8.75 18.58
N GLN A 27 6.71 8.10 17.42
CA GLN A 27 7.18 6.73 17.34
C GLN A 27 7.95 6.49 16.04
N LEU A 28 8.95 5.61 16.09
CA LEU A 28 9.55 4.99 14.91
C LEU A 28 8.83 3.66 14.61
N ILE A 29 8.49 3.45 13.34
CA ILE A 29 7.86 2.21 12.87
C ILE A 29 8.77 1.50 11.87
N PHE A 30 8.77 0.17 11.90
CA PHE A 30 9.59 -0.69 11.06
C PHE A 30 8.75 -1.85 10.52
N ALA A 31 9.11 -2.34 9.34
CA ALA A 31 8.58 -3.57 8.78
C ALA A 31 9.62 -4.17 7.83
N ASP A 32 9.75 -5.49 7.81
CA ASP A 32 10.57 -6.18 6.83
C ASP A 32 9.80 -6.32 5.52
N LEU A 33 10.51 -6.07 4.41
CA LEU A 33 9.94 -6.16 3.06
C LEU A 33 10.77 -7.13 2.22
N LEU A 34 10.10 -8.09 1.60
CA LEU A 34 10.71 -9.05 0.70
C LEU A 34 10.31 -8.75 -0.75
N ALA A 35 11.30 -8.59 -1.63
CA ALA A 35 11.06 -8.32 -3.04
C ALA A 35 10.26 -9.45 -3.73
N ASP A 36 10.46 -10.69 -3.29
CA ASP A 36 9.78 -11.87 -3.83
C ASP A 36 8.26 -11.84 -3.56
N ASP A 37 7.84 -11.25 -2.44
CA ASP A 37 6.42 -11.10 -2.13
C ASP A 37 5.75 -10.12 -3.09
N LEU A 38 6.42 -9.01 -3.40
CA LEU A 38 5.96 -8.04 -4.39
C LEU A 38 5.88 -8.66 -5.79
N ALA A 39 6.89 -9.44 -6.17
CA ALA A 39 6.92 -10.15 -7.46
C ALA A 39 5.75 -11.14 -7.57
N ARG A 40 5.56 -11.98 -6.54
CA ARG A 40 4.47 -12.97 -6.47
C ARG A 40 3.08 -12.33 -6.54
N VAL A 41 2.85 -11.21 -5.84
CA VAL A 41 1.56 -10.51 -5.91
C VAL A 41 1.30 -9.97 -7.31
N ARG A 42 2.31 -9.38 -7.96
CA ARG A 42 2.17 -8.84 -9.33
C ARG A 42 1.96 -9.92 -10.39
N GLU A 43 2.48 -11.12 -10.17
CA GLU A 43 2.20 -12.28 -11.02
C GLU A 43 0.75 -12.74 -10.87
N ARG A 44 0.25 -12.89 -9.64
CA ARG A 44 -1.12 -13.35 -9.35
C ARG A 44 -2.20 -12.32 -9.71
N LEU A 45 -1.94 -11.04 -9.49
CA LEU A 45 -2.85 -9.92 -9.76
C LEU A 45 -2.17 -8.91 -10.70
N PRO A 46 -2.07 -9.21 -12.01
CA PRO A 46 -1.29 -8.42 -12.97
C PRO A 46 -2.03 -7.15 -13.43
N VAL A 47 -2.61 -6.39 -12.49
CA VAL A 47 -3.44 -5.20 -12.78
C VAL A 47 -2.71 -4.14 -13.61
N LEU A 48 -1.39 -4.03 -13.42
CA LEU A 48 -0.55 -3.14 -14.22
C LEU A 48 -0.33 -3.67 -15.65
N ARG A 49 -0.34 -4.98 -15.89
CA ARG A 49 -0.30 -5.51 -17.27
C ARG A 49 -1.66 -5.36 -17.96
N ASN A 50 -2.73 -5.50 -17.19
CA ASN A 50 -4.12 -5.43 -17.68
C ASN A 50 -4.62 -3.98 -17.85
N ARG A 51 -3.79 -2.97 -17.56
CA ARG A 51 -4.18 -1.57 -17.59
C ARG A 51 -4.64 -1.15 -18.99
N ARG A 52 -5.87 -0.68 -19.11
CA ARG A 52 -6.41 -0.09 -20.34
C ARG A 52 -6.19 1.43 -20.31
N PHE A 53 -4.96 1.85 -20.58
CA PHE A 53 -4.60 3.27 -20.67
C PHE A 53 -4.92 3.92 -22.01
N ALA A 54 -5.25 3.12 -23.03
CA ALA A 54 -5.77 3.66 -24.27
C ALA A 54 -7.14 4.31 -23.99
N PRO A 55 -7.43 5.49 -24.59
CA PRO A 55 -8.77 6.07 -24.54
C PRO A 55 -9.81 5.04 -25.01
N PRO A 56 -11.02 5.04 -24.44
CA PRO A 56 -12.09 4.15 -24.91
C PRO A 56 -12.35 4.41 -26.39
N GLN A 57 -12.37 3.34 -27.19
CA GLN A 57 -12.79 3.39 -28.59
C GLN A 57 -14.27 2.98 -28.67
N LEU A 58 -15.05 3.74 -29.43
CA LEU A 58 -16.40 3.34 -29.84
C LEU A 58 -16.28 2.68 -31.21
N LEU A 59 -16.83 1.46 -31.34
CA LEU A 59 -16.98 0.73 -32.60
C LEU A 59 -18.30 1.11 -33.27
#